data_AF-A0A174CAC3-F1
#
_entry.id   AF-A0A174CAC3-F1
#
_cell.length_a   1.000
_cell.length_b   1.000
_cell.length_c   1.000
_cell.angle_alpha   90.00
_cell.angle_beta   90.00
_cell.angle_gamma   90.00
#
_symmetry.space_group_name_H-M   'P 1'
#
loop_
_entity.id
_entity.type
_entity.pdbx_description
1 polymer ?
#
loop_
_entity_poly.entity_id
_entity_poly.type
_entity_poly.pdbx_seq_one_letter_code
_entity_poly.pdbx_strand_id
1 'polypeptide(L)'
;MVGLGREDKKDNDLFYTCSLIDYISRKTKNIRADVVNQLGRKRLEKIYDLADVYHCDNIDQVSEDFIAEAHIPTGRFDNVKECKYSIPSHWDIGKVYKRLIKQVAASEKIEVVDALIKVYNSFISEKIDDYNSSVYYENPSYIYESYRENKML
;
A
#
# COMPACT_ATOMS: atom_id res chain seq x y z
N MET A 1 9.74 -19.87 -26.46
CA MET A 1 9.78 -19.96 -24.99
C MET A 1 10.17 -18.60 -24.46
N VAL A 2 9.18 -17.80 -24.04
CA VAL A 2 9.38 -16.47 -23.44
C VAL A 2 9.22 -16.66 -21.94
N GLY A 3 10.25 -16.27 -21.17
CA GLY A 3 10.31 -16.50 -19.73
C GLY A 3 9.14 -15.85 -19.01
N LEU A 4 8.29 -16.68 -18.43
CA LEU A 4 7.34 -16.28 -17.40
C LEU A 4 8.13 -15.74 -16.20
N GLY A 5 8.15 -14.41 -16.06
CA GLY A 5 8.45 -13.78 -14.78
C GLY A 5 7.51 -14.36 -13.72
N ARG A 6 8.09 -14.79 -12.60
CA ARG A 6 7.55 -15.76 -11.63
C ARG A 6 6.34 -15.31 -10.78
N GLU A 7 5.73 -14.17 -11.05
CA GLU A 7 4.68 -13.59 -10.19
C GLU A 7 3.38 -13.38 -10.97
N ASP A 8 2.24 -13.68 -10.33
CA ASP A 8 0.92 -13.51 -10.94
C ASP A 8 0.69 -12.04 -11.32
N LYS A 9 0.11 -11.77 -12.50
CA LYS A 9 -0.08 -10.40 -12.99
C LYS A 9 -0.86 -9.56 -11.97
N LYS A 10 -1.96 -10.09 -11.43
CA LYS A 10 -2.81 -9.38 -10.46
C LYS A 10 -2.09 -9.11 -9.14
N ASP A 11 -1.19 -10.02 -8.75
CA ASP A 11 -0.33 -9.84 -7.58
C ASP A 11 0.69 -8.71 -7.80
N ASN A 12 1.23 -8.60 -9.01
CA ASN A 12 2.16 -7.53 -9.38
C ASN A 12 1.45 -6.17 -9.49
N ASP A 13 0.24 -6.16 -10.06
CA ASP A 13 -0.60 -4.96 -10.16
C ASP A 13 -0.99 -4.42 -8.76
N LEU A 14 -1.31 -5.34 -7.83
CA LEU A 14 -1.58 -4.98 -6.43
C LEU A 14 -0.32 -4.45 -5.73
N PHE A 15 0.83 -5.05 -6.01
CA PHE A 15 2.11 -4.60 -5.47
C PHE A 15 2.41 -3.16 -5.88
N TYR A 16 2.26 -2.83 -7.16
CA TYR A 16 2.43 -1.46 -7.64
C TYR A 16 1.45 -0.49 -7.00
N THR A 17 0.18 -0.87 -6.93
CA THR A 17 -0.88 -0.06 -6.31
C THR A 17 -0.52 0.32 -4.88
N CYS A 18 -0.13 -0.66 -4.06
CA CYS A 18 0.31 -0.43 -2.68
C CYS A 18 1.55 0.45 -2.59
N SER A 19 2.52 0.26 -3.49
CA SER A 19 3.74 1.07 -3.54
C SER A 19 3.50 2.51 -3.98
N LEU A 20 2.59 2.75 -4.92
CA LEU A 20 2.20 4.09 -5.34
C LEU A 20 1.46 4.82 -4.21
N ILE A 21 0.58 4.15 -3.48
CA ILE A 21 -0.09 4.73 -2.29
C ILE A 21 0.95 5.13 -1.24
N ASP A 22 1.92 4.27 -0.95
CA ASP A 22 3.02 4.56 -0.03
C ASP A 22 3.85 5.77 -0.50
N TYR A 23 4.14 5.84 -1.80
CA TYR A 23 4.88 6.94 -2.41
C TYR A 23 4.13 8.27 -2.29
N ILE A 24 2.84 8.30 -2.64
CA ILE A 24 1.96 9.47 -2.52
C ILE A 24 1.86 9.92 -1.06
N SER A 25 1.69 8.99 -0.12
CA SER A 25 1.63 9.27 1.32
C SER A 25 2.88 9.96 1.83
N ARG A 26 4.08 9.46 1.48
CA ARG A 26 5.35 10.10 1.85
C ARG A 26 5.52 11.47 1.20
N LYS A 27 5.20 11.58 -0.10
CA LYS A 27 5.35 12.80 -0.89
C LYS A 27 4.45 13.93 -0.39
N THR A 28 3.21 13.60 -0.04
CA THR A 28 2.21 14.55 0.46
C THR A 28 2.22 14.67 1.99
N LYS A 29 2.99 13.85 2.71
CA LYS A 29 3.06 13.83 4.18
C LYS A 29 1.71 13.54 4.84
N ASN A 30 0.97 12.57 4.30
CA ASN A 30 -0.31 12.11 4.83
C ASN A 30 -0.23 10.68 5.32
N ILE A 31 -1.14 10.30 6.22
CA ILE A 31 -1.33 8.90 6.60
C ILE A 31 -1.86 8.12 5.39
N ARG A 32 -1.46 6.87 5.20
CA ARG A 32 -1.86 6.06 4.03
C ARG A 32 -3.36 5.86 3.96
N ALA A 33 -4.02 5.69 5.11
CA ALA A 33 -5.47 5.65 5.22
C ALA A 33 -6.13 6.90 4.59
N ASP A 34 -5.62 8.10 4.91
CA ASP A 34 -6.15 9.35 4.37
C ASP A 34 -5.95 9.43 2.85
N VAL A 35 -4.79 9.02 2.34
CA VAL A 35 -4.51 8.95 0.89
C VAL A 35 -5.48 8.00 0.20
N VAL A 36 -5.69 6.80 0.75
CA VAL A 36 -6.62 5.80 0.20
C VAL A 36 -8.04 6.34 0.16
N ASN A 37 -8.47 7.00 1.24
CA ASN A 37 -9.79 7.61 1.32
C ASN A 37 -9.97 8.78 0.34
N GLN A 38 -8.93 9.60 0.15
CA GLN A 38 -8.95 10.75 -0.76
C GLN A 38 -8.90 10.32 -2.23
N LEU A 39 -8.12 9.29 -2.57
CA LEU A 39 -8.14 8.67 -3.90
C LEU A 39 -9.55 8.12 -4.20
N GLY A 40 -10.14 7.44 -3.22
CA GLY A 40 -11.45 6.81 -3.33
C GLY A 40 -11.46 5.60 -4.26
N ARG A 41 -12.53 4.80 -4.17
CA ARG A 41 -12.64 3.50 -4.86
C ARG A 41 -12.36 3.59 -6.37
N LYS A 42 -12.94 4.57 -7.07
CA LYS A 42 -12.79 4.74 -8.52
C LYS A 42 -11.33 4.91 -8.96
N ARG A 43 -10.53 5.69 -8.23
CA ARG A 43 -9.12 5.91 -8.60
C ARG A 43 -8.25 4.75 -8.18
N LEU A 44 -8.55 4.10 -7.06
CA LEU A 44 -7.88 2.87 -6.64
C LEU A 44 -8.07 1.75 -7.66
N GLU A 45 -9.29 1.58 -8.18
CA GLU A 45 -9.58 0.65 -9.30
C GLU A 45 -8.80 1.04 -10.55
N LYS A 46 -8.80 2.33 -10.94
CA LYS A 46 -8.02 2.82 -12.09
C LYS A 46 -6.53 2.52 -11.96
N ILE A 47 -5.93 2.75 -10.78
CA ILE A 47 -4.52 2.45 -10.51
C ILE A 47 -4.27 0.94 -10.64
N TYR A 48 -5.13 0.12 -10.06
CA TYR A 48 -4.99 -1.34 -10.07
C TYR A 48 -5.15 -1.92 -11.48
N ASP A 49 -6.18 -1.50 -12.22
CA ASP A 49 -6.50 -2.02 -13.55
C ASP A 49 -5.50 -1.60 -14.62
N LEU A 50 -4.82 -0.45 -14.44
CA LEU A 50 -3.83 0.10 -15.37
C LEU A 50 -2.39 0.01 -14.82
N ALA A 51 -2.15 -0.80 -13.79
CA ALA A 51 -0.85 -0.91 -13.14
C ALA A 51 0.26 -1.35 -14.12
N ASP A 52 -0.05 -2.19 -15.11
CA ASP A 52 0.89 -2.64 -16.13
C ASP A 52 1.38 -1.50 -17.03
N VAL A 53 0.52 -0.53 -17.34
CA VAL A 53 0.89 0.70 -18.04
C VAL A 53 1.76 1.58 -17.13
N TYR A 54 1.29 1.83 -15.90
CA TYR A 54 1.98 2.71 -14.96
C TYR A 54 3.33 2.17 -14.48
N HIS A 55 3.55 0.86 -14.55
CA HIS A 55 4.85 0.24 -14.29
C HIS A 55 5.95 0.68 -15.27
N CYS A 56 5.57 1.06 -16.49
CA CYS A 56 6.51 1.57 -17.50
C CYS A 56 6.78 3.06 -17.34
N ASP A 57 5.94 3.77 -16.61
CA ASP A 57 6.04 5.20 -16.36
C ASP A 57 6.89 5.52 -15.12
N ASN A 58 7.32 6.77 -15.02
CA ASN A 58 7.98 7.25 -13.83
C ASN A 58 6.96 7.40 -12.68
N ILE A 59 7.16 6.65 -11.60
CA ILE A 59 6.29 6.69 -10.41
C ILE A 59 6.11 8.11 -9.84
N ASP A 60 7.11 8.98 -9.98
CA ASP A 60 7.03 10.37 -9.54
C ASP A 60 5.97 11.14 -10.34
N GLN A 61 5.95 10.97 -11.67
CA GLN A 61 4.96 11.60 -12.54
C GLN A 61 3.57 11.02 -12.28
N VAL A 62 3.44 9.69 -12.21
CA VAL A 62 2.17 9.01 -11.92
C VAL A 62 1.61 9.50 -10.57
N SER A 63 2.48 9.68 -9.56
CA SER A 63 2.07 10.19 -8.25
C SER A 63 1.52 11.61 -8.32
N GLU A 64 2.18 12.53 -9.06
CA GLU A 64 1.71 13.91 -9.23
C GLU A 64 0.33 13.96 -9.89
N ASP A 65 0.12 13.14 -10.92
CA ASP A 65 -1.14 13.09 -11.66
C ASP A 65 -2.31 12.69 -10.72
N PHE A 66 -2.12 11.66 -9.89
CA PHE A 66 -3.14 11.22 -8.94
C PHE A 66 -3.30 12.18 -7.75
N ILE A 67 -2.22 12.82 -7.28
CA ILE A 67 -2.28 13.86 -6.25
C ILE A 67 -3.13 15.03 -6.74
N ALA A 68 -2.90 15.51 -7.96
CA ALA A 68 -3.68 16.57 -8.57
C ALA A 68 -5.13 16.14 -8.83
N GLU A 69 -5.36 14.97 -9.42
CA GLU A 69 -6.70 14.47 -9.75
C GLU A 69 -7.58 14.29 -8.50
N ALA A 70 -6.99 13.81 -7.39
CA ALA A 70 -7.68 13.60 -6.12
C ALA A 70 -7.63 14.81 -5.18
N HIS A 71 -6.95 15.89 -5.57
CA HIS A 71 -6.77 17.11 -4.77
C HIS A 71 -6.19 16.80 -3.37
N ILE A 72 -5.17 15.93 -3.31
CA ILE A 72 -4.56 15.52 -2.04
C ILE A 72 -3.73 16.68 -1.50
N PRO A 73 -4.08 17.25 -0.32
CA PRO A 73 -3.33 18.37 0.26
C PRO A 73 -2.03 17.88 0.89
N THR A 74 -1.07 18.79 1.10
CA THR A 74 0.12 18.49 1.90
C THR A 74 -0.23 18.42 3.39
N GLY A 75 0.00 17.27 4.01
CA GLY A 75 -0.18 17.01 5.42
C GLY A 75 1.07 17.30 6.26
N ARG A 76 1.13 16.67 7.44
CA ARG A 76 2.22 16.84 8.43
C ARG A 76 2.85 15.53 8.91
N PHE A 77 2.37 14.39 8.41
CA PHE A 77 2.85 13.06 8.78
C PHE A 77 4.13 12.74 8.00
N ASP A 78 5.29 12.81 8.65
CA ASP A 78 6.60 12.59 8.03
C ASP A 78 7.34 11.44 8.73
N ASN A 79 6.79 10.23 8.61
CA ASN A 79 7.36 9.02 9.22
C ASN A 79 8.76 8.66 8.66
N VAL A 80 9.13 9.22 7.51
CA VAL A 80 10.47 9.10 6.92
C VAL A 80 11.48 9.93 7.72
N LYS A 81 11.17 11.19 8.00
CA LYS A 81 12.05 12.09 8.77
C LYS A 81 12.14 11.72 10.25
N GLU A 82 11.09 11.10 10.79
CA GLU A 82 11.02 10.67 12.20
C GLU A 82 11.68 9.30 12.46
N CYS A 83 12.04 8.56 11.41
CA CYS A 83 12.69 7.26 11.53
C CYS A 83 14.15 7.41 12.00
N LYS A 84 14.52 6.68 13.05
CA LYS A 84 15.89 6.67 13.61
C LYS A 84 16.80 5.61 12.98
N TYR A 85 16.29 4.83 12.03
CA TYR A 85 16.94 3.66 11.45
C TYR A 85 16.91 3.69 9.92
N SER A 86 17.22 2.55 9.27
CA SER A 86 17.10 2.41 7.82
C SER A 86 15.63 2.46 7.39
N ILE A 87 15.27 3.51 6.65
CA ILE A 87 13.93 3.72 6.15
C ILE A 87 13.64 2.66 5.06
N PRO A 88 12.57 1.85 5.20
CA PRO A 88 12.19 0.90 4.16
C PRO A 88 11.76 1.66 2.90
N SER A 89 12.03 1.09 1.72
CA SER A 89 11.56 1.69 0.47
C SER A 89 10.03 1.57 0.34
N HIS A 90 9.44 2.36 -0.53
CA HIS A 90 8.01 2.25 -0.86
C HIS A 90 7.66 0.89 -1.51
N TRP A 91 8.64 0.24 -2.14
CA TRP A 91 8.52 -1.13 -2.63
C TRP A 91 8.48 -2.15 -1.48
N ASP A 92 9.29 -1.97 -0.43
CA ASP A 92 9.31 -2.90 0.69
C ASP A 92 7.98 -2.86 1.45
N ILE A 93 7.47 -1.65 1.71
CA ILE A 93 6.16 -1.47 2.35
C ILE A 93 5.02 -1.95 1.43
N GLY A 94 5.11 -1.68 0.13
CA GLY A 94 4.14 -2.19 -0.85
C GLY A 94 4.03 -3.71 -0.84
N LYS A 95 5.14 -4.45 -0.67
CA LYS A 95 5.11 -5.93 -0.53
C LYS A 95 4.37 -6.37 0.73
N VAL A 96 4.55 -5.68 1.86
CA VAL A 96 3.88 -6.02 3.13
C VAL A 96 2.37 -5.87 2.97
N TYR A 97 1.91 -4.71 2.48
CA TYR A 97 0.48 -4.47 2.24
C TYR A 97 -0.10 -5.45 1.21
N LYS A 98 0.58 -5.66 0.08
CA LYS A 98 0.15 -6.62 -0.95
C LYS A 98 -0.12 -8.01 -0.37
N ARG A 99 0.80 -8.54 0.45
CA ARG A 99 0.65 -9.86 1.08
C ARG A 99 -0.56 -9.91 2.01
N LEU A 100 -0.71 -8.90 2.86
CA LEU A 100 -1.83 -8.80 3.79
C LEU A 100 -3.17 -8.69 3.06
N ILE A 101 -3.29 -7.76 2.11
CA ILE A 101 -4.52 -7.52 1.34
C ILE A 101 -4.93 -8.77 0.57
N LYS A 102 -3.99 -9.46 -0.08
CA LYS A 102 -4.25 -10.72 -0.78
C LYS A 102 -4.84 -11.77 0.17
N GLN A 103 -4.28 -11.90 1.37
CA GLN A 103 -4.74 -12.87 2.35
C GLN A 103 -6.15 -12.53 2.88
N VAL A 104 -6.43 -11.24 3.12
CA VAL A 104 -7.75 -10.74 3.54
C VAL A 104 -8.80 -10.95 2.44
N ALA A 105 -8.48 -10.60 1.19
CA ALA A 105 -9.40 -10.80 0.06
C ALA A 105 -9.78 -12.28 -0.11
N ALA A 106 -8.79 -13.18 0.01
CA ALA A 106 -9.01 -14.62 -0.12
C ALA A 106 -9.81 -15.21 1.05
N SER A 107 -9.55 -14.77 2.29
CA SER A 107 -10.22 -15.32 3.48
C SER A 107 -11.65 -14.82 3.63
N GLU A 108 -11.89 -13.54 3.35
CA GLU A 108 -13.21 -12.92 3.47
C GLU A 108 -14.06 -13.06 2.19
N LYS A 109 -13.46 -13.51 1.09
CA LYS A 109 -14.11 -13.67 -0.23
C LYS A 109 -14.67 -12.35 -0.75
N ILE A 110 -13.86 -11.30 -0.68
CA ILE A 110 -14.19 -9.95 -1.16
C ILE A 110 -13.24 -9.55 -2.29
N GLU A 111 -13.62 -8.51 -3.04
CA GLU A 111 -12.77 -7.97 -4.10
C GLU A 111 -11.48 -7.35 -3.54
N VAL A 112 -10.42 -7.39 -4.35
CA VAL A 112 -9.08 -6.94 -3.93
C VAL A 112 -9.07 -5.47 -3.53
N VAL A 113 -9.79 -4.60 -4.25
CA VAL A 113 -9.87 -3.17 -3.92
C VAL A 113 -10.66 -2.93 -2.63
N ASP A 114 -11.70 -3.72 -2.36
CA ASP A 114 -12.45 -3.61 -1.11
C ASP A 114 -11.60 -4.07 0.08
N ALA A 115 -10.82 -5.15 -0.09
CA ALA A 115 -9.82 -5.58 0.90
C ALA A 115 -8.73 -4.52 1.13
N LEU A 116 -8.26 -3.87 0.06
CA LEU A 116 -7.27 -2.79 0.13
C LEU A 116 -7.79 -1.65 1.01
N ILE A 117 -8.99 -1.13 0.71
CA ILE A 117 -9.60 -0.05 1.47
C ILE A 117 -9.78 -0.46 2.95
N LYS A 118 -10.22 -1.69 3.19
CA LYS A 118 -10.42 -2.23 4.55
C LYS A 118 -9.11 -2.33 5.34
N VAL A 119 -8.04 -2.84 4.73
CA VAL A 119 -6.73 -3.00 5.38
C VAL A 119 -6.11 -1.64 5.72
N TYR A 120 -6.08 -0.70 4.78
CA TYR A 120 -5.51 0.63 5.03
C TYR A 120 -6.29 1.44 6.07
N ASN A 121 -7.59 1.21 6.22
CA ASN A 121 -8.42 1.84 7.26
C ASN A 121 -8.46 1.08 8.60
N SER A 122 -7.60 0.08 8.78
CA SER A 122 -7.55 -0.70 10.03
C SER A 122 -6.35 -0.32 10.90
N PHE A 123 -6.40 -0.69 12.18
CA PHE A 123 -5.34 -0.38 13.15
C PHE A 123 -3.96 -0.90 12.74
N ILE A 124 -3.90 -1.97 11.93
CA ILE A 124 -2.62 -2.57 11.51
C ILE A 124 -1.84 -1.63 10.59
N SER A 125 -2.53 -0.74 9.85
CA SER A 125 -1.89 0.21 8.94
C SER A 125 -0.97 1.15 9.72
N GLU A 126 -1.42 1.68 10.85
CA GLU A 126 -0.59 2.51 11.74
C GLU A 126 0.64 1.76 12.27
N LYS A 127 0.52 0.45 12.51
CA LYS A 127 1.61 -0.39 12.99
C LYS A 127 2.64 -0.69 11.91
N ILE A 128 2.20 -0.95 10.68
CA ILE A 128 3.08 -1.15 9.52
C ILE A 128 3.79 0.16 9.15
N ASP A 129 3.11 1.30 9.32
CA ASP A 129 3.60 2.63 8.96
C ASP A 129 4.57 3.23 10.00
N ASP A 130 4.65 2.63 11.19
CA ASP A 130 5.65 2.96 12.21
C ASP A 130 7.00 2.32 11.88
N TYR A 131 7.84 3.11 11.18
CA TYR A 131 9.20 2.71 10.79
C TYR A 131 10.21 2.65 11.94
N ASN A 132 9.78 2.95 13.17
CA ASN A 132 10.58 2.70 14.37
C ASN A 132 10.23 1.36 15.03
N SER A 133 9.24 0.63 14.51
CA SER A 133 8.85 -0.70 14.95
C SER A 133 9.40 -1.80 14.02
N SER A 134 9.43 -3.05 14.48
CA SER A 134 9.79 -4.20 13.63
C SER A 134 8.62 -4.75 12.81
N VAL A 135 7.42 -4.18 12.90
CA VAL A 135 6.18 -4.81 12.42
C VAL A 135 6.24 -5.15 10.93
N TYR A 136 6.82 -4.28 10.11
CA TYR A 136 6.96 -4.51 8.67
C TYR A 136 8.05 -5.54 8.29
N TYR A 137 8.87 -5.99 9.26
CA TYR A 137 9.78 -7.13 9.12
C TYR A 137 9.17 -8.45 9.61
N GLU A 138 8.02 -8.40 10.30
CA GLU A 138 7.38 -9.60 10.84
C GLU A 138 6.85 -10.53 9.75
N ASN A 139 6.62 -11.78 10.14
CA ASN A 139 6.09 -12.78 9.22
C ASN A 139 4.67 -12.38 8.71
N PRO A 140 4.35 -12.57 7.42
CA PRO A 140 3.03 -12.26 6.88
C PRO A 140 1.86 -12.88 7.66
N SER A 141 2.03 -14.12 8.14
CA SER A 141 1.02 -14.79 8.97
C SER A 141 0.81 -14.06 10.30
N TYR A 142 1.89 -13.58 10.94
CA TYR A 142 1.77 -12.82 12.19
C TYR A 142 1.01 -11.51 11.99
N ILE A 143 1.31 -10.78 10.91
CA ILE A 143 0.61 -9.53 10.57
C ILE A 143 -0.87 -9.80 10.28
N TYR A 144 -1.18 -10.85 9.52
CA TYR A 144 -2.55 -11.23 9.21
C TYR A 144 -3.35 -11.67 10.44
N GLU A 145 -2.77 -12.49 11.31
CA GLU A 145 -3.43 -12.92 12.55
C GLU A 145 -3.64 -11.71 13.48
N SER A 146 -2.66 -10.81 13.60
CA SER A 146 -2.82 -9.56 14.35
C SER A 146 -3.95 -8.68 13.79
N TYR A 147 -4.03 -8.54 12.45
CA TYR A 147 -5.12 -7.86 11.78
C TYR A 147 -6.48 -8.50 12.11
N ARG A 148 -6.58 -9.82 12.03
CA ARG A 148 -7.83 -10.57 12.28
C ARG A 148 -8.29 -10.47 13.73
N GLU A 149 -7.37 -10.56 14.68
CA GLU A 149 -7.64 -10.48 16.12
C GLU A 149 -7.83 -9.03 16.62
N ASN A 150 -7.65 -8.04 15.74
CA ASN A 150 -7.73 -6.61 16.05
C ASN A 150 -6.80 -6.16 17.19
N LYS A 151 -5.63 -6.80 17.31
CA LYS A 151 -4.58 -6.50 18.30
C LYS A 151 -3.23 -7.05 17.84
N MET A 152 -2.12 -6.44 18.29
CA MET A 152 -0.78 -7.03 18.10
C MET A 152 -0.64 -8.26 18.99
N LEU A 153 -0.17 -9.39 18.42
CA LEU A 153 0.00 -10.67 19.12
C LEU A 153 1.34 -10.85 19.82
#